data_AF-A0A7W1IHX3-F1
#
_entry.id   AF-A0A7W1IHX3-F1
#
_cell.length_a   1.000
_cell.length_b   1.000
_cell.length_c   1.000
_cell.angle_alpha   90.00
_cell.angle_beta   90.00
_cell.angle_gamma   90.00
#
_symmetry.space_group_name_H-M   'P 1'
#
loop_
_entity.id
_entity.type
_entity.pdbx_description
1 polymer ?
#
loop_
_entity_poly.entity_id
_entity_poly.type
_entity_poly.pdbx_seq_one_letter_code
_entity_poly.pdbx_strand_id
1 'polypeptide(L)'
;MGGGAKTPRSGSPAARKQPTRHSSDPASKQAEERLRRRLQTDVTIEQKDAERGIVRIAFYGTDDLDRLLELILGPAPSDFQ
;
A
#
# COMPACT_ATOMS: atom_id res chain seq x y z
N MET A 1 -38.06 -3.33 51.07
CA MET A 1 -36.78 -2.65 51.38
C MET A 1 -35.67 -3.47 50.73
N GLY A 2 -35.34 -3.20 49.47
CA GLY A 2 -34.14 -2.47 49.03
C GLY A 2 -33.18 -3.49 48.38
N GLY A 3 -32.86 -3.50 47.09
CA GLY A 3 -32.65 -2.39 46.17
C GLY A 3 -31.14 -2.19 45.97
N GLY A 4 -30.47 -3.11 45.27
CA GLY A 4 -29.03 -3.02 44.97
C GLY A 4 -28.78 -3.25 43.47
N ALA A 5 -28.92 -2.19 42.68
CA ALA A 5 -28.75 -2.22 41.24
C ALA A 5 -27.30 -1.91 40.81
N LYS A 6 -26.76 -2.79 39.96
CA LYS A 6 -25.94 -2.56 38.74
C LYS A 6 -24.81 -1.52 38.77
N THR A 7 -23.59 -2.00 38.56
CA THR A 7 -22.57 -1.26 37.79
C THR A 7 -21.75 -2.22 36.91
N PRO A 8 -22.05 -2.37 35.60
CA PRO A 8 -21.05 -2.86 34.66
C PRO A 8 -20.09 -1.70 34.35
N ARG A 9 -18.84 -1.81 34.82
CA ARG A 9 -17.77 -0.87 34.46
C ARG A 9 -17.49 -0.95 32.97
N SER A 10 -17.66 0.20 32.32
CA SER A 10 -17.35 0.51 30.94
C SER A 10 -15.98 -0.05 30.53
N GLY A 11 -15.98 -1.07 29.67
CA GLY A 11 -14.83 -1.44 28.86
C GLY A 11 -14.97 -0.71 27.53
N SER A 12 -14.19 0.37 27.34
CA SER A 12 -14.14 1.12 26.09
C SER A 12 -13.90 0.18 24.90
N PRO A 13 -14.69 0.26 23.81
CA PRO A 13 -14.34 -0.44 22.60
C PRO A 13 -13.03 0.16 22.10
N ALA A 14 -11.98 -0.66 22.06
CA ALA A 14 -10.74 -0.32 21.39
C ALA A 14 -11.12 0.13 19.98
N ALA A 15 -10.92 1.42 19.71
CA ALA A 15 -11.07 2.02 18.40
C ALA A 15 -10.09 1.30 17.46
N ARG A 16 -10.57 0.22 16.84
CA ARG A 16 -9.91 -0.43 15.73
C ARG A 16 -9.94 0.61 14.62
N LYS A 17 -8.85 1.38 14.52
CA LYS A 17 -8.61 2.35 13.46
C LYS A 17 -8.92 1.64 12.15
N GLN A 18 -10.09 1.95 11.59
CA GLN A 18 -10.41 1.52 10.24
C GLN A 18 -9.31 2.11 9.37
N PRO A 19 -8.61 1.31 8.54
CA PRO A 19 -7.77 1.89 7.52
C PRO A 19 -8.69 2.81 6.71
N THR A 20 -8.38 4.10 6.75
CA THR A 20 -9.05 5.11 5.96
C THR A 20 -9.10 4.57 4.55
N ARG A 21 -10.31 4.24 4.09
CA ARG A 21 -10.55 3.92 2.69
C ARG A 21 -10.22 5.19 1.92
N HIS A 22 -8.94 5.36 1.58
CA HIS A 22 -8.57 6.22 0.47
C HIS A 22 -9.38 5.67 -0.68
N SER A 23 -10.40 6.43 -1.09
CA SER A 23 -11.13 6.22 -2.32
C SER A 23 -10.08 6.07 -3.41
N SER A 24 -9.70 4.84 -3.74
CA SER A 24 -8.63 4.60 -4.70
C SER A 24 -9.20 5.05 -6.03
N ASP A 25 -8.76 6.23 -6.44
CA ASP A 25 -9.12 6.88 -7.68
C ASP A 25 -9.02 5.86 -8.83
N PRO A 26 -10.03 5.75 -9.72
CA PRO A 26 -10.05 4.78 -10.81
C PRO A 26 -8.78 4.80 -11.67
N ALA A 27 -8.18 5.98 -11.89
CA ALA A 27 -6.93 6.10 -12.64
C ALA A 27 -5.75 5.46 -11.88
N SER A 28 -5.71 5.63 -10.55
CA SER A 28 -4.70 4.98 -9.69
C SER A 28 -4.81 3.46 -9.75
N LYS A 29 -6.02 2.89 -9.69
CA LYS A 29 -6.22 1.42 -9.84
C LYS A 29 -5.79 0.91 -11.21
N GLN A 30 -6.07 1.67 -12.27
CA GLN A 30 -5.64 1.29 -13.62
C GLN A 30 -4.11 1.32 -13.73
N ALA A 31 -3.46 2.30 -13.11
CA ALA A 31 -2.00 2.38 -13.05
C ALA A 31 -1.40 1.21 -12.23
N GLU A 32 -1.99 0.86 -11.08
CA GLU A 32 -1.60 -0.32 -10.30
C GLU A 32 -1.66 -1.59 -11.14
N GLU A 33 -2.78 -1.86 -11.82
CA GLU A 33 -2.96 -3.06 -12.63
C GLU A 33 -1.94 -3.14 -13.78
N ARG A 34 -1.65 -2.01 -14.43
CA ARG A 34 -0.61 -1.95 -15.48
C ARG A 34 0.77 -2.26 -14.92
N LEU A 35 1.11 -1.70 -13.76
CA LEU A 35 2.40 -1.95 -13.10
C LEU A 35 2.50 -3.40 -12.64
N ARG A 36 1.44 -3.98 -12.06
CA ARG A 36 1.39 -5.39 -11.67
C ARG A 36 1.64 -6.33 -12.86
N ARG A 37 1.01 -6.06 -14.00
CA ARG A 37 1.23 -6.86 -15.23
C ARG A 37 2.64 -6.75 -15.78
N ARG A 38 3.23 -5.54 -15.73
CA ARG A 38 4.57 -5.29 -16.28
C ARG A 38 5.67 -5.80 -15.37
N LEU A 39 5.56 -5.52 -14.07
CA LEU A 39 6.56 -5.86 -13.06
C LEU A 39 6.36 -7.27 -12.52
N GLN A 40 5.22 -7.92 -12.76
CA GLN A 40 4.91 -9.27 -12.24
C GLN A 40 5.04 -9.37 -10.70
N THR A 41 4.77 -8.26 -10.01
CA THR A 41 4.76 -8.20 -8.54
C THR A 41 3.60 -7.32 -8.06
N ASP A 42 3.31 -7.38 -6.77
CA ASP A 42 2.26 -6.57 -6.16
C ASP A 42 2.66 -5.10 -6.07
N VAL A 43 1.79 -4.26 -6.61
CA VAL A 43 1.95 -2.80 -6.61
C VAL A 43 0.74 -2.15 -5.97
N THR A 44 0.99 -1.17 -5.10
CA THR A 44 -0.03 -0.35 -4.44
C THR A 44 0.33 1.13 -4.62
N ILE A 45 -0.64 1.94 -5.04
CA ILE A 45 -0.52 3.38 -5.21
C ILE A 45 -1.41 4.05 -4.16
N GLU A 46 -0.78 4.80 -3.26
CA GLU A 46 -1.45 5.62 -2.27
C GLU A 46 -1.25 7.09 -2.61
N GLN A 47 -2.34 7.79 -2.91
CA GLN A 47 -2.31 9.24 -3.07
C GLN A 47 -2.44 9.88 -1.68
N LYS A 48 -1.43 10.67 -1.29
CA LYS A 48 -1.41 11.38 0.00
C LYS A 48 -2.09 12.73 -0.09
N ASP A 49 -1.74 13.50 -1.11
CA ASP A 49 -2.25 14.84 -1.39
C ASP A 49 -2.39 15.03 -2.91
N ALA A 50 -2.93 16.17 -3.37
CA ALA A 50 -3.12 16.45 -4.79
C ALA A 50 -1.85 16.33 -5.65
N GLU A 51 -0.68 16.61 -5.06
CA GLU A 51 0.62 16.59 -5.76
C GLU A 51 1.55 15.46 -5.30
N ARG A 52 1.13 14.64 -4.33
CA ARG A 52 2.01 13.66 -3.68
C ARG A 52 1.36 12.29 -3.63
N GLY A 53 2.10 11.29 -4.07
CA GLY A 53 1.72 9.89 -3.98
C GLY A 53 2.90 9.01 -3.57
N ILE A 54 2.57 7.81 -3.11
CA ILE A 54 3.53 6.75 -2.83
C ILE A 54 3.17 5.56 -3.70
N VAL A 55 4.15 5.06 -4.45
CA VAL A 55 4.06 3.78 -5.14
C VAL A 55 4.86 2.77 -4.31
N ARG A 56 4.19 1.72 -3.82
CA ARG A 56 4.82 0.59 -3.14
C ARG A 56 4.87 -0.59 -4.09
N ILE A 57 6.05 -1.15 -4.26
CA ILE A 57 6.31 -2.33 -5.07
C ILE A 57 6.83 -3.39 -4.10
N ALA A 58 6.09 -4.50 -3.94
CA ALA A 58 6.55 -5.62 -3.15
C ALA A 58 7.67 -6.36 -3.91
N PHE A 59 8.62 -6.95 -3.18
CA PHE A 59 9.59 -7.87 -3.76
C PHE A 59 9.64 -9.12 -2.89
N TYR A 60 9.78 -10.28 -3.51
CA TYR A 60 9.72 -11.59 -2.82
C TYR A 60 11.09 -12.25 -2.67
N GLY A 61 12.16 -11.57 -3.08
CA GLY A 61 13.54 -12.01 -2.94
C GLY A 61 14.53 -11.00 -3.51
N THR A 62 15.82 -11.28 -3.32
CA THR A 62 16.90 -10.43 -3.86
C THR A 62 16.96 -10.46 -5.38
N ASP A 63 16.69 -11.62 -5.99
CA ASP A 63 16.62 -11.78 -7.46
C ASP A 63 15.51 -10.92 -8.08
N ASP A 64 14.33 -10.91 -7.44
CA ASP A 64 13.20 -10.09 -7.88
C ASP A 64 13.48 -8.58 -7.71
N LEU A 65 14.15 -8.19 -6.62
CA LEU A 65 14.61 -6.81 -6.43
C LEU A 65 15.59 -6.38 -7.53
N ASP A 66 16.55 -7.24 -7.87
CA ASP A 66 17.55 -6.95 -8.91
C ASP A 66 16.88 -6.72 -10.27
N ARG A 67 15.98 -7.63 -10.66
CA ARG A 67 15.14 -7.50 -11.86
C ARG A 67 14.30 -6.21 -11.86
N LEU A 68 13.71 -5.83 -10.71
CA LEU A 68 12.94 -4.59 -10.58
C LEU A 68 13.83 -3.36 -10.77
N LEU A 69 15.04 -3.37 -10.22
CA LEU A 69 16.01 -2.29 -10.39
C LEU A 69 16.42 -2.13 -11.86
N GLU A 70 16.71 -3.23 -12.56
CA GLU A 70 16.98 -3.20 -14.00
C GLU A 70 15.81 -2.63 -14.82
N LEU A 71 14.58 -3.02 -14.48
CA LEU A 71 13.38 -2.52 -15.17
C LEU A 71 13.11 -1.03 -14.92
N ILE A 72 13.42 -0.53 -13.71
CA ILE A 72 13.17 0.86 -13.31
C ILE A 72 14.28 1.79 -13.81
N LEU A 73 15.54 1.38 -13.64
CA LEU A 73 16.71 2.16 -14.03
C LEU A 73 17.01 2.04 -15.54
N GLY A 74 16.43 1.03 -16.19
CA GLY A 74 16.76 0.65 -17.56
C GLY A 74 18.03 -0.19 -17.61
N PRO A 75 18.41 -0.70 -18.80
CA PRO A 75 19.73 -1.30 -18.95
C PRO A 75 20.76 -0.27 -18.47
N ALA A 76 21.71 -0.70 -17.63
CA ALA A 76 22.88 0.11 -17.31
C ALA A 76 23.37 0.68 -18.64
N PRO A 77 23.63 2.01 -18.73
CA PRO A 77 24.10 2.59 -19.99
C PRO A 77 25.29 1.75 -20.40
N SER A 78 25.10 0.93 -21.44
CA SER A 78 26.16 0.10 -21.97
C SER A 78 27.27 1.09 -22.24
N ASP A 79 28.38 0.99 -21.50
CA ASP A 79 29.57 1.78 -21.74
C ASP A 79 29.78 1.77 -23.25
N PHE A 80 29.52 2.92 -23.87
CA PHE A 80 29.57 3.05 -25.32
C PHE A 80 30.97 2.61 -25.75
N GLN A 81 31.00 1.51 -26.50
CA GLN A 81 32.20 0.85 -27.02
C GLN A 81 32.98 1.77 -27.97
#